data_AF-A0A537R0R2-F1
#
_entry.id   AF-A0A537R0R2-F1
#
_cell.length_a   1.000
_cell.length_b   1.000
_cell.length_c   1.000
_cell.angle_alpha   90.00
_cell.angle_beta   90.00
_cell.angle_gamma   90.00
#
_symmetry.space_group_name_H-M   'P 1'
#
loop_
_entity.id
_entity.type
_entity.pdbx_description
1 polymer ?
#
loop_
_entity_poly.entity_id
_entity_poly.type
_entity_poly.pdbx_seq_one_letter_code
_entity_poly.pdbx_strand_id
1 'polypeptide(L)'
;MKRADSAHDFGRPQAQDHENPARAGVGGVCALSSATNPSSRPRRDSDGAFCFSAPVSPAQQWRHNVPSPSTNPRQAPRLRRSPPVVAIIGATGAVGRELLGVLERREFPLAELRLYASQRSAGTVLPFRGNDITVAALNDSTFAGVDLALFSAGAKTARQYAPAAVRHGAVVIDNSSAFRMDPAVPLVVPEINPDEIARHSGIIANPNCAAIIALLPLWPLHRRNPIRRAIIATYQAASGAGATAMAELREATRAVLEGRAYPPRVLPHPYAFNLFSHDTPVDPATGYNDEETKVINEARKIFGAPELRIGVTCIRVPVLRAHAMALTIECEHPITADQARAFLSDAPGLRLVDDAERNRFPMPSEATGQDEVLVGRIRQDLSDPSGRSLALFVAGDQLLKGAALNAVQIAERLLP
;
A
#
# COMPACT_ATOMS: atom_id res chain seq x y z
N MET A 1 -9.67 58.38 -16.81
CA MET A 1 -9.26 59.31 -15.74
C MET A 1 -10.09 58.99 -14.51
N LYS A 2 -9.42 58.81 -13.37
CA LYS A 2 -9.90 58.50 -12.00
C LYS A 2 -10.30 57.04 -11.66
N ARG A 3 -9.47 56.48 -10.78
CA ARG A 3 -9.61 55.27 -9.95
C ARG A 3 -10.59 55.51 -8.79
N ALA A 4 -11.12 54.44 -8.21
CA ALA A 4 -11.39 54.34 -6.79
C ALA A 4 -11.22 52.88 -6.35
N ASP A 5 -10.27 52.66 -5.45
CA ASP A 5 -9.95 51.43 -4.74
C ASP A 5 -10.93 51.23 -3.56
N SER A 6 -11.27 49.99 -3.23
CA SER A 6 -11.75 49.62 -1.90
C SER A 6 -11.11 48.30 -1.46
N ALA A 7 -10.16 48.41 -0.53
CA ALA A 7 -9.54 47.31 0.19
C ALA A 7 -10.36 47.05 1.47
N HIS A 8 -10.69 45.77 1.73
CA HIS A 8 -11.23 45.33 3.01
C HIS A 8 -10.13 44.67 3.85
N ASP A 9 -10.10 45.14 5.10
CA ASP A 9 -9.18 44.90 6.20
C ASP A 9 -9.33 43.49 6.80
N PHE A 10 -8.21 42.80 7.04
CA PHE A 10 -8.16 41.52 7.76
C PHE A 10 -7.46 41.73 9.11
N GLY A 11 -8.25 41.67 10.18
CA GLY A 11 -7.78 41.79 11.56
C GLY A 11 -6.87 40.64 12.00
N ARG A 12 -5.79 40.99 12.71
CA ARG A 12 -4.92 40.08 13.48
C ARG A 12 -5.50 39.85 14.89
N PRO A 13 -5.29 38.68 15.52
CA PRO A 13 -5.44 38.54 16.97
C PRO A 13 -4.11 38.80 17.70
N GLN A 14 -4.21 39.52 18.81
CA GLN A 14 -3.14 39.82 19.76
C GLN A 14 -2.85 38.64 20.71
N ALA A 15 -1.60 38.56 21.14
CA ALA A 15 -1.11 37.68 22.19
C ALA A 15 -1.51 38.19 23.58
N GLN A 16 -1.77 37.28 24.52
CA GLN A 16 -1.81 37.57 25.95
C GLN A 16 -0.98 36.53 26.71
N ASP A 17 -0.01 37.07 27.45
CA ASP A 17 0.79 36.41 28.48
C ASP A 17 -0.10 36.06 29.68
N HIS A 18 0.13 34.90 30.32
CA HIS A 18 -0.15 34.74 31.74
C HIS A 18 0.83 33.79 32.43
N GLU A 19 1.23 34.25 33.61
CA GLU A 19 2.29 33.79 34.49
C GLU A 19 1.97 32.47 35.24
N ASN A 20 3.05 31.85 35.69
CA ASN A 20 3.14 30.69 36.57
C ASN A 20 2.96 31.08 38.05
N PRO A 21 2.41 30.20 38.91
CA PRO A 21 3.08 30.00 40.19
C PRO A 21 3.19 28.52 40.66
N ALA A 22 4.16 28.34 41.55
CA ALA A 22 4.74 27.07 42.00
C ALA A 22 4.06 26.39 43.22
N ARG A 23 4.31 25.07 43.29
CA ARG A 23 4.60 24.18 44.45
C ARG A 23 3.84 24.26 45.79
N ALA A 24 3.25 23.11 46.17
CA ALA A 24 3.40 22.32 47.43
C ALA A 24 2.29 21.24 47.41
N GLY A 25 2.35 20.00 47.93
CA GLY A 25 3.32 19.20 48.67
C GLY A 25 2.57 17.98 49.24
N VAL A 26 3.24 16.82 49.29
CA VAL A 26 3.12 15.72 50.29
C VAL A 26 1.85 14.83 50.33
N GLY A 27 2.08 13.50 50.21
CA GLY A 27 1.50 12.50 51.13
C GLY A 27 0.74 11.34 50.50
N GLY A 28 1.21 10.09 50.70
CA GLY A 28 0.36 8.90 50.55
C GLY A 28 1.09 7.61 50.14
N VAL A 29 1.61 6.89 51.13
CA VAL A 29 2.25 5.57 51.04
C VAL A 29 1.19 4.47 50.94
N CYS A 30 1.41 3.43 50.14
CA CYS A 30 1.18 2.02 50.54
C CYS A 30 1.86 1.03 49.59
N ALA A 31 2.83 0.30 50.15
CA ALA A 31 3.44 -0.89 49.59
C ALA A 31 2.51 -2.10 49.77
N LEU A 32 2.68 -3.15 48.94
CA LEU A 32 2.50 -4.54 49.37
C LEU A 32 3.33 -5.49 48.49
N SER A 33 3.63 -6.63 49.08
CA SER A 33 4.82 -7.46 48.98
C SER A 33 4.88 -8.49 47.85
N SER A 34 6.14 -8.85 47.57
CA SER A 34 6.70 -10.06 46.97
C SER A 34 6.03 -11.41 47.27
N ALA A 35 6.13 -12.33 46.30
CA ALA A 35 6.34 -13.76 46.55
C ALA A 35 7.24 -14.37 45.44
N THR A 36 8.38 -14.91 45.86
CA THR A 36 9.36 -15.72 45.11
C THR A 36 9.04 -17.22 45.23
N ASN A 37 9.34 -18.05 44.21
CA ASN A 37 10.38 -19.12 44.23
C ASN A 37 10.39 -19.97 42.91
N PRO A 38 11.32 -20.93 42.65
CA PRO A 38 12.28 -20.81 41.54
C PRO A 38 12.34 -22.05 40.61
N SER A 39 12.97 -21.93 39.43
CA SER A 39 13.85 -22.98 38.82
C SER A 39 14.21 -22.67 37.36
N SER A 40 15.40 -22.14 37.14
CA SER A 40 16.28 -22.51 36.00
C SER A 40 17.60 -21.77 36.16
N ARG A 41 18.70 -22.51 36.22
CA ARG A 41 20.06 -21.99 36.35
C ARG A 41 20.52 -21.39 35.01
N PRO A 42 21.11 -20.19 34.96
CA PRO A 42 21.82 -19.74 33.77
C PRO A 42 23.30 -20.15 33.82
N ARG A 43 23.84 -20.58 32.68
CA ARG A 43 25.29 -20.74 32.45
C ARG A 43 25.91 -19.35 32.24
N ARG A 44 27.12 -19.14 32.77
CA ARG A 44 27.91 -17.90 32.62
C ARG A 44 28.79 -17.99 31.37
N ASP A 45 28.75 -16.95 30.53
CA ASP A 45 29.83 -16.62 29.60
C ASP A 45 30.71 -15.49 30.19
N SER A 46 31.94 -15.39 29.69
CA SER A 46 33.10 -14.79 30.35
C SER A 46 33.21 -13.25 30.33
N ASP A 47 32.16 -12.51 29.95
CA ASP A 47 32.15 -11.04 30.03
C ASP A 47 30.85 -10.58 30.71
N GLY A 48 30.98 -10.12 31.95
CA GLY A 48 29.88 -9.88 32.89
C GLY A 48 28.88 -8.77 32.52
N ALA A 49 28.07 -8.98 31.49
CA ALA A 49 26.92 -8.17 31.13
C ALA A 49 25.63 -9.02 31.11
N PHE A 50 24.64 -8.65 31.92
CA PHE A 50 23.29 -9.21 31.84
C PHE A 50 22.61 -8.72 30.56
N CYS A 51 22.65 -9.52 29.50
CA CYS A 51 21.79 -9.33 28.33
C CYS A 51 20.37 -9.77 28.69
N PHE A 52 19.51 -8.83 29.06
CA PHE A 52 18.07 -9.05 28.97
C PHE A 52 17.70 -9.10 27.49
N SER A 53 17.39 -10.29 26.97
CA SER A 53 16.73 -10.43 25.68
C SER A 53 15.43 -9.63 25.71
N ALA A 54 15.34 -8.59 24.87
CA ALA A 54 14.11 -7.83 24.69
C ALA A 54 12.96 -8.78 24.33
N PRO A 55 11.73 -8.56 24.83
CA PRO A 55 10.59 -9.37 24.45
C PRO A 55 10.39 -9.28 22.93
N VAL A 56 10.41 -10.44 22.27
CA VAL A 56 10.12 -10.62 20.85
C VAL A 56 8.77 -9.98 20.55
N SER A 57 8.72 -9.04 19.61
CA SER A 57 7.45 -8.38 19.26
C SER A 57 6.43 -9.44 18.77
N PRO A 58 5.12 -9.22 18.94
CA PRO A 58 4.09 -10.14 18.43
C PRO A 58 4.21 -10.43 16.93
N ALA A 59 4.80 -9.50 16.15
CA ALA A 59 5.06 -9.67 14.71
C ALA A 59 6.16 -10.69 14.39
N GLN A 60 6.97 -11.11 15.36
CA GLN A 60 8.02 -12.11 15.18
C GLN A 60 7.63 -13.49 15.75
N GLN A 61 6.60 -13.58 16.60
CA GLN A 61 6.20 -14.85 17.23
C GLN A 61 5.62 -15.88 16.27
N TRP A 62 5.01 -15.46 15.15
CA TRP A 62 4.49 -16.41 14.15
C TRP A 62 5.58 -17.29 13.54
N ARG A 63 6.83 -16.84 13.57
CA ARG A 63 8.00 -17.54 13.01
C ARG A 63 8.31 -18.86 13.69
N HIS A 64 7.94 -19.02 14.98
CA HIS A 64 8.30 -20.21 15.74
C HIS A 64 7.53 -21.48 15.33
N ASN A 65 6.45 -21.35 14.56
CA ASN A 65 5.60 -22.46 14.12
C ASN A 65 5.49 -22.61 12.60
N VAL A 66 6.37 -21.97 11.83
CA VAL A 66 6.39 -22.12 10.36
C VAL A 66 7.53 -23.06 9.97
N PRO A 67 7.28 -24.09 9.14
CA PRO A 67 8.33 -24.99 8.68
C PRO A 67 9.50 -24.21 8.08
N SER A 68 10.72 -24.61 8.42
CA SER A 68 11.93 -24.03 7.84
C SER A 68 11.89 -24.11 6.31
N PRO A 69 12.34 -23.07 5.58
CA PRO A 69 12.34 -23.09 4.12
C PRO A 69 13.13 -24.31 3.62
N SER A 70 12.59 -25.01 2.63
CA SER A 70 13.26 -26.17 2.06
C SER A 70 14.61 -25.76 1.48
N THR A 71 15.67 -26.49 1.80
CA THR A 71 17.04 -26.27 1.34
C THR A 71 17.27 -26.55 -0.14
N ASN A 72 16.21 -26.81 -0.92
CA ASN A 72 16.30 -27.13 -2.34
C ASN A 72 15.89 -25.91 -3.19
N PRO A 73 16.84 -25.19 -3.80
CA PRO A 73 16.60 -23.90 -4.46
C PRO A 73 15.86 -23.98 -5.81
N ARG A 74 15.18 -25.09 -6.13
CA ARG A 74 14.67 -25.34 -7.49
C ARG A 74 13.16 -25.35 -7.69
N GLN A 75 12.32 -25.25 -6.65
CA GLN A 75 10.88 -25.03 -6.85
C GLN A 75 10.31 -24.14 -5.75
N ALA A 76 9.73 -23.01 -6.15
CA ALA A 76 8.90 -22.18 -5.29
C ALA A 76 7.84 -23.06 -4.60
N PRO A 77 7.45 -22.78 -3.34
CA PRO A 77 6.35 -23.51 -2.72
C PRO A 77 5.05 -23.19 -3.50
N ARG A 78 4.63 -24.13 -4.35
CA ARG A 78 3.38 -24.05 -5.12
C ARG A 78 2.18 -24.37 -4.25
N LEU A 79 0.99 -23.98 -4.70
CA LEU A 79 -0.25 -24.40 -4.04
C LEU A 79 -0.37 -25.93 -4.06
N ARG A 80 -0.80 -26.50 -2.94
CA ARG A 80 -0.88 -27.96 -2.74
C ARG A 80 -1.96 -28.62 -3.60
N ARG A 81 -2.99 -27.86 -3.98
CA ARG A 81 -4.13 -28.31 -4.79
C ARG A 81 -4.28 -27.42 -6.00
N SER A 82 -4.68 -28.03 -7.12
CA SER A 82 -5.13 -27.32 -8.32
C SER A 82 -6.40 -28.02 -8.84
N PRO A 83 -7.56 -27.33 -8.89
CA PRO A 83 -7.74 -25.93 -8.50
C PRO A 83 -7.77 -25.73 -6.96
N PRO A 84 -7.29 -24.60 -6.42
CA PRO A 84 -7.23 -24.33 -4.98
C PRO A 84 -8.58 -23.92 -4.36
N VAL A 85 -8.75 -24.14 -3.05
CA VAL A 85 -9.76 -23.45 -2.24
C VAL A 85 -9.25 -22.06 -1.89
N VAL A 86 -9.98 -21.02 -2.31
CA VAL A 86 -9.58 -19.62 -2.14
C VAL A 86 -10.47 -18.94 -1.10
N ALA A 87 -9.87 -18.19 -0.18
CA ALA A 87 -10.58 -17.35 0.78
C ALA A 87 -10.27 -15.86 0.54
N ILE A 88 -11.31 -15.00 0.52
CA ILE A 88 -11.14 -13.53 0.53
C ILE A 88 -11.49 -12.99 1.90
N ILE A 89 -10.53 -12.35 2.56
CA ILE A 89 -10.69 -11.78 3.89
C ILE A 89 -10.88 -10.27 3.76
N GLY A 90 -12.03 -9.76 4.20
CA GLY A 90 -12.47 -8.39 3.91
C GLY A 90 -13.25 -8.27 2.60
N ALA A 91 -14.01 -9.31 2.22
CA ALA A 91 -14.73 -9.40 0.95
C ALA A 91 -15.72 -8.23 0.69
N THR A 92 -16.27 -7.63 1.75
CA THR A 92 -17.19 -6.49 1.64
C THR A 92 -16.52 -5.13 1.49
N GLY A 93 -15.19 -5.06 1.62
CA GLY A 93 -14.40 -3.85 1.42
C GLY A 93 -14.28 -3.46 -0.07
N ALA A 94 -13.74 -2.27 -0.34
CA ALA A 94 -13.55 -1.80 -1.72
C ALA A 94 -12.63 -2.74 -2.52
N VAL A 95 -11.45 -3.06 -2.00
CA VAL A 95 -10.51 -4.00 -2.64
C VAL A 95 -11.05 -5.44 -2.62
N GLY A 96 -11.77 -5.85 -1.57
CA GLY A 96 -12.40 -7.18 -1.49
C GLY A 96 -13.34 -7.46 -2.67
N ARG A 97 -14.22 -6.49 -3.00
CA ARG A 97 -15.11 -6.59 -4.18
C ARG A 97 -14.34 -6.67 -5.49
N GLU A 98 -13.22 -5.97 -5.58
CA GLU A 98 -12.37 -5.99 -6.78
C GLU A 98 -11.63 -7.32 -6.91
N LEU A 99 -11.21 -7.94 -5.81
CA LEU A 99 -10.65 -9.29 -5.84
C LEU A 99 -11.67 -10.29 -6.41
N LEU A 100 -12.95 -10.24 -6.00
CA LEU A 100 -13.99 -11.07 -6.62
C LEU A 100 -14.08 -10.82 -8.13
N GLY A 101 -14.20 -9.56 -8.54
CA GLY A 101 -14.34 -9.20 -9.95
C GLY A 101 -13.11 -9.57 -10.80
N VAL A 102 -11.90 -9.45 -10.24
CA VAL A 102 -10.67 -9.82 -10.94
C VAL A 102 -10.56 -11.35 -11.07
N LEU A 103 -10.83 -12.12 -10.00
CA LEU A 103 -10.84 -13.59 -10.07
C LEU A 103 -11.85 -14.11 -11.11
N GLU A 104 -13.00 -13.43 -11.23
CA GLU A 104 -14.01 -13.75 -12.22
C GLU A 104 -13.54 -13.42 -13.64
N ARG A 105 -13.13 -12.16 -13.91
CA ARG A 105 -12.70 -11.71 -15.24
C ARG A 105 -11.47 -12.45 -15.77
N ARG A 106 -10.58 -12.87 -14.87
CA ARG A 106 -9.36 -13.61 -15.23
C ARG A 106 -9.54 -15.12 -15.23
N GLU A 107 -10.78 -15.58 -15.04
CA GLU A 107 -11.14 -16.99 -15.01
C GLU A 107 -10.24 -17.81 -14.07
N PHE A 108 -9.85 -17.21 -12.93
CA PHE A 108 -8.90 -17.82 -12.00
C PHE A 108 -9.39 -19.22 -11.57
N PRO A 109 -8.56 -20.26 -11.68
CA PRO A 109 -8.97 -21.61 -11.34
C PRO A 109 -9.15 -21.72 -9.82
N LEU A 110 -10.33 -22.12 -9.37
CA LEU A 110 -10.63 -22.38 -7.96
C LEU A 110 -11.62 -23.54 -7.82
N ALA A 111 -11.40 -24.37 -6.80
CA ALA A 111 -12.31 -25.46 -6.43
C ALA A 111 -13.52 -24.92 -5.66
N GLU A 112 -13.27 -23.92 -4.81
CA GLU A 112 -14.26 -23.30 -3.94
C GLU A 112 -13.79 -21.88 -3.61
N LEU A 113 -14.73 -20.93 -3.52
CA LEU A 113 -14.48 -19.56 -3.07
C LEU A 113 -15.22 -19.31 -1.77
N ARG A 114 -14.48 -18.92 -0.72
CA ARG A 114 -15.02 -18.60 0.60
C ARG A 114 -14.83 -17.12 0.91
N LEU A 115 -15.89 -16.45 1.35
CA LEU A 115 -15.87 -15.01 1.60
C LEU A 115 -16.00 -14.74 3.10
N TYR A 116 -15.08 -13.93 3.63
CA TYR A 116 -15.05 -13.58 5.04
C TYR A 116 -14.96 -12.08 5.23
N ALA A 117 -15.60 -11.59 6.28
CA ALA A 117 -15.53 -10.20 6.70
C ALA A 117 -15.71 -10.09 8.23
N SER A 118 -15.92 -8.87 8.73
CA SER A 118 -16.25 -8.63 10.13
C SER A 118 -17.62 -9.21 10.49
N GLN A 119 -17.88 -9.41 11.79
CA GLN A 119 -19.18 -9.87 12.28
C GLN A 119 -20.35 -9.02 11.77
N ARG A 120 -20.16 -7.70 11.65
CA ARG A 120 -21.15 -6.75 11.12
C ARG A 120 -21.54 -7.04 9.66
N SER A 121 -20.63 -7.62 8.89
CA SER A 121 -20.83 -7.91 7.46
C SER A 121 -21.26 -9.35 7.20
N ALA A 122 -21.26 -10.22 8.21
CA ALA A 122 -21.68 -11.61 8.05
C ALA A 122 -23.15 -11.69 7.61
N GLY A 123 -23.45 -12.62 6.71
CA GLY A 123 -24.77 -12.74 6.07
C GLY A 123 -24.96 -11.88 4.83
N THR A 124 -24.03 -10.96 4.52
CA THR A 124 -24.02 -10.27 3.21
C THR A 124 -23.87 -11.29 2.10
N VAL A 125 -24.64 -11.19 1.03
CA VAL A 125 -24.52 -12.05 -0.16
C VAL A 125 -23.79 -11.27 -1.25
N LEU A 126 -22.78 -11.88 -1.86
CA LEU A 126 -22.02 -11.31 -2.97
C LEU A 126 -22.09 -12.26 -4.18
N PRO A 127 -22.37 -11.74 -5.40
CA PRO A 127 -22.41 -12.55 -6.59
C PRO A 127 -20.99 -12.93 -7.06
N PHE A 128 -20.83 -14.14 -7.58
CA PHE A 128 -19.62 -14.63 -8.22
C PHE A 128 -19.96 -15.74 -9.23
N ARG A 129 -19.60 -15.56 -10.50
CA ARG A 129 -19.85 -16.52 -11.60
C ARG A 129 -21.31 -16.98 -11.67
N GLY A 130 -22.23 -16.02 -11.57
CA GLY A 130 -23.68 -16.28 -11.59
C GLY A 130 -24.24 -16.98 -10.34
N ASN A 131 -23.41 -17.21 -9.31
CA ASN A 131 -23.84 -17.79 -8.04
C ASN A 131 -23.77 -16.76 -6.91
N ASP A 132 -24.63 -16.92 -5.91
CA ASP A 132 -24.63 -16.11 -4.70
C ASP A 132 -23.79 -16.76 -3.61
N ILE A 133 -22.80 -16.03 -3.08
CA ILE A 133 -21.93 -16.50 -2.00
C ILE A 133 -22.17 -15.68 -0.74
N THR A 134 -22.58 -16.35 0.33
CA THR A 134 -22.77 -15.74 1.65
C THR A 134 -21.43 -15.47 2.33
N VAL A 135 -21.23 -14.22 2.74
CA VAL A 135 -20.08 -13.78 3.53
C VAL A 135 -20.22 -14.27 4.98
N ALA A 136 -19.22 -15.00 5.46
CA ALA A 136 -19.14 -15.47 6.83
C ALA A 136 -18.30 -14.53 7.72
N ALA A 137 -18.47 -14.66 9.04
CA ALA A 137 -17.61 -13.97 10.00
C ALA A 137 -16.24 -14.65 10.09
N LEU A 138 -15.19 -13.83 10.14
CA LEU A 138 -13.80 -14.30 10.31
C LEU A 138 -13.54 -14.77 11.76
N ASN A 139 -12.92 -15.94 11.91
CA ASN A 139 -12.46 -16.51 13.18
C ASN A 139 -11.21 -17.40 12.96
N ASP A 140 -10.64 -17.96 14.02
CA ASP A 140 -9.38 -18.75 13.90
C ASP A 140 -9.55 -20.07 13.13
N SER A 141 -10.72 -20.71 13.20
CA SER A 141 -11.00 -21.97 12.49
C SER A 141 -11.36 -21.79 11.01
N THR A 142 -11.48 -20.53 10.56
CA THR A 142 -11.87 -20.14 9.19
C THR A 142 -10.96 -20.75 8.11
N PHE A 143 -9.68 -20.98 8.43
CA PHE A 143 -8.68 -21.35 7.44
C PHE A 143 -8.55 -22.86 7.21
N ALA A 144 -9.34 -23.68 7.90
CA ALA A 144 -9.32 -25.12 7.68
C ALA A 144 -9.71 -25.47 6.23
N GLY A 145 -8.78 -26.12 5.51
CA GLY A 145 -8.96 -26.52 4.12
C GLY A 145 -8.86 -25.39 3.09
N VAL A 146 -8.40 -24.20 3.49
CA VAL A 146 -8.08 -23.10 2.57
C VAL A 146 -6.65 -23.29 2.05
N ASP A 147 -6.47 -23.23 0.73
CA ASP A 147 -5.14 -23.33 0.09
C ASP A 147 -4.52 -21.95 -0.12
N LEU A 148 -5.34 -20.95 -0.46
CA LEU A 148 -4.94 -19.57 -0.73
C LEU A 148 -5.85 -18.58 0.00
N ALA A 149 -5.29 -17.62 0.72
CA ALA A 149 -6.04 -16.58 1.40
C ALA A 149 -5.61 -15.17 0.95
N LEU A 150 -6.52 -14.42 0.36
CA LEU A 150 -6.33 -13.05 -0.11
C LEU A 150 -6.82 -12.07 0.97
N PHE A 151 -5.89 -11.42 1.66
CA PHE A 151 -6.19 -10.54 2.78
C PHE A 151 -6.33 -9.09 2.33
N SER A 152 -7.49 -8.50 2.61
CA SER A 152 -7.79 -7.09 2.38
C SER A 152 -8.66 -6.49 3.50
N ALA A 153 -8.32 -6.83 4.76
CA ALA A 153 -9.07 -6.42 5.95
C ALA A 153 -8.28 -5.52 6.92
N GLY A 154 -7.18 -4.91 6.44
CA GLY A 154 -6.32 -4.01 7.21
C GLY A 154 -5.26 -4.71 8.07
N ALA A 155 -4.25 -3.94 8.49
CA ALA A 155 -3.04 -4.48 9.11
C ALA A 155 -3.26 -5.18 10.45
N LYS A 156 -4.21 -4.70 11.26
CA LYS A 156 -4.58 -5.33 12.53
C LYS A 156 -5.11 -6.75 12.30
N THR A 157 -6.06 -6.90 11.37
CA THR A 157 -6.66 -8.19 11.00
C THR A 157 -5.62 -9.13 10.41
N ALA A 158 -4.75 -8.63 9.53
CA ALA A 158 -3.67 -9.42 8.94
C ALA A 158 -2.71 -9.96 10.01
N ARG A 159 -2.27 -9.13 10.96
CA ARG A 159 -1.40 -9.56 12.06
C ARG A 159 -2.03 -10.64 12.94
N GLN A 160 -3.35 -10.55 13.16
CA GLN A 160 -4.08 -11.53 13.96
C GLN A 160 -4.23 -12.87 13.22
N TYR A 161 -4.71 -12.84 11.97
CA TYR A 161 -5.23 -14.04 11.31
C TYR A 161 -4.30 -14.64 10.23
N ALA A 162 -3.38 -13.88 9.64
CA ALA A 162 -2.45 -14.44 8.65
C ALA A 162 -1.59 -15.58 9.23
N PRO A 163 -1.05 -15.48 10.47
CA PRO A 163 -0.36 -16.60 11.11
C PRO A 163 -1.25 -17.84 11.30
N ALA A 164 -2.55 -17.66 11.58
CA ALA A 164 -3.48 -18.77 11.71
C ALA A 164 -3.71 -19.47 10.35
N ALA A 165 -3.87 -18.69 9.28
CA ALA A 165 -3.99 -19.21 7.93
C ALA A 165 -2.79 -20.06 7.53
N VAL A 166 -1.57 -19.57 7.79
CA VAL A 166 -0.33 -20.32 7.53
C VAL A 166 -0.23 -21.61 8.32
N ARG A 167 -0.64 -21.61 9.62
CA ARG A 167 -0.68 -22.84 10.43
C ARG A 167 -1.64 -23.89 9.88
N HIS A 168 -2.72 -23.46 9.22
CA HIS A 168 -3.66 -24.34 8.52
C HIS A 168 -3.19 -24.76 7.12
N GLY A 169 -2.00 -24.31 6.69
CA GLY A 169 -1.37 -24.70 5.43
C GLY A 169 -1.69 -23.78 4.25
N ALA A 170 -2.45 -22.69 4.45
CA ALA A 170 -2.75 -21.72 3.41
C ALA A 170 -1.54 -20.84 3.09
N VAL A 171 -1.41 -20.44 1.82
CA VAL A 171 -0.55 -19.30 1.44
C VAL A 171 -1.37 -18.02 1.54
N VAL A 172 -0.83 -17.01 2.21
CA VAL A 172 -1.46 -15.71 2.40
C VAL A 172 -0.85 -14.69 1.45
N ILE A 173 -1.70 -13.95 0.73
CA ILE A 173 -1.31 -12.73 0.02
C ILE A 173 -1.98 -11.55 0.75
N ASP A 174 -1.18 -10.75 1.44
CA ASP A 174 -1.67 -9.65 2.29
C ASP A 174 -1.55 -8.29 1.61
N ASN A 175 -2.69 -7.63 1.38
CA ASN A 175 -2.78 -6.28 0.83
C ASN A 175 -2.49 -5.18 1.84
N SER A 176 -2.41 -5.50 3.13
CA SER A 176 -2.14 -4.53 4.17
C SER A 176 -0.65 -4.19 4.30
N SER A 177 -0.33 -3.18 5.12
CA SER A 177 1.05 -2.83 5.46
C SER A 177 1.69 -3.76 6.51
N ALA A 178 0.95 -4.74 7.06
CA ALA A 178 1.35 -5.49 8.25
C ALA A 178 2.73 -6.14 8.15
N PHE A 179 3.05 -6.73 7.00
CA PHE A 179 4.22 -7.57 6.80
C PHE A 179 5.18 -7.06 5.72
N ARG A 180 4.87 -5.93 5.06
CA ARG A 180 5.62 -5.46 3.87
C ARG A 180 7.11 -5.26 4.12
N MET A 181 7.47 -4.75 5.30
CA MET A 181 8.86 -4.50 5.68
C MET A 181 9.49 -5.62 6.52
N ASP A 182 8.78 -6.72 6.77
CA ASP A 182 9.39 -7.89 7.39
C ASP A 182 10.43 -8.50 6.42
N PRO A 183 11.69 -8.73 6.83
CA PRO A 183 12.74 -9.26 5.96
C PRO A 183 12.52 -10.71 5.50
N ALA A 184 11.66 -11.47 6.18
CA ALA A 184 11.30 -12.85 5.83
C ALA A 184 10.05 -12.95 4.95
N VAL A 185 9.34 -11.84 4.72
CA VAL A 185 8.14 -11.81 3.87
C VAL A 185 8.49 -11.12 2.55
N PRO A 186 8.37 -11.81 1.40
CA PRO A 186 8.60 -11.18 0.11
C PRO A 186 7.53 -10.11 -0.16
N LEU A 187 7.97 -8.99 -0.73
CA LEU A 187 7.11 -7.87 -1.14
C LEU A 187 7.13 -7.80 -2.66
N VAL A 188 6.01 -8.15 -3.31
CA VAL A 188 6.05 -8.60 -4.71
C VAL A 188 5.21 -7.73 -5.64
N VAL A 189 5.81 -7.33 -6.77
CA VAL A 189 5.11 -6.91 -7.98
C VAL A 189 5.51 -7.90 -9.08
N PRO A 190 4.59 -8.72 -9.62
CA PRO A 190 4.94 -9.82 -10.53
C PRO A 190 5.73 -9.41 -11.79
N GLU A 191 5.60 -8.17 -12.26
CA GLU A 191 6.35 -7.65 -13.40
C GLU A 191 7.76 -7.15 -13.02
N ILE A 192 8.03 -6.97 -11.73
CA ILE A 192 9.29 -6.41 -11.21
C ILE A 192 10.18 -7.50 -10.64
N ASN A 193 9.68 -8.22 -9.64
CA ASN A 193 10.44 -9.19 -8.85
C ASN A 193 9.68 -10.51 -8.66
N PRO A 194 9.23 -11.20 -9.73
CA PRO A 194 8.45 -12.43 -9.62
C PRO A 194 9.18 -13.55 -8.87
N ASP A 195 10.50 -13.61 -8.96
CA ASP A 195 11.31 -14.65 -8.33
C ASP A 195 11.27 -14.60 -6.80
N GLU A 196 10.95 -13.45 -6.20
CA GLU A 196 10.81 -13.31 -4.74
C GLU A 196 9.66 -14.13 -4.18
N ILE A 197 8.67 -14.51 -5.01
CA ILE A 197 7.58 -15.40 -4.60
C ILE A 197 8.14 -16.72 -4.08
N ALA A 198 9.19 -17.27 -4.69
CA ALA A 198 9.78 -18.55 -4.28
C ALA A 198 10.34 -18.54 -2.84
N ARG A 199 10.59 -17.36 -2.28
CA ARG A 199 11.19 -17.17 -0.96
C ARG A 199 10.17 -17.12 0.17
N HIS A 200 8.87 -17.20 -0.13
CA HIS A 200 7.84 -17.05 0.88
C HIS A 200 7.82 -18.24 1.87
N SER A 201 7.52 -17.93 3.14
CA SER A 201 7.24 -18.94 4.16
C SER A 201 5.76 -18.93 4.56
N GLY A 202 4.88 -18.85 3.56
CA GLY A 202 3.42 -18.88 3.72
C GLY A 202 2.76 -17.50 3.70
N ILE A 203 3.51 -16.41 3.78
CA ILE A 203 2.99 -15.04 3.63
C ILE A 203 3.76 -14.35 2.51
N ILE A 204 3.04 -13.71 1.60
CA ILE A 204 3.53 -12.76 0.59
C ILE A 204 2.83 -11.44 0.83
N ALA A 205 3.59 -10.35 0.87
CA ALA A 205 3.02 -9.02 1.00
C ALA A 205 2.76 -8.42 -0.39
N ASN A 206 1.56 -7.90 -0.59
CA ASN A 206 1.21 -7.06 -1.71
C ASN A 206 1.56 -5.58 -1.36
N PRO A 207 2.26 -4.84 -2.23
CA PRO A 207 2.72 -3.50 -1.91
C PRO A 207 1.61 -2.44 -1.81
N ASN A 208 2.02 -1.24 -1.41
CA ASN A 208 1.22 -0.03 -1.43
C ASN A 208 0.80 0.31 -2.86
N CYS A 209 -0.45 0.74 -3.04
CA CYS A 209 -0.97 1.08 -4.37
C CYS A 209 -0.18 2.18 -5.07
N ALA A 210 0.26 3.20 -4.33
CA ALA A 210 1.10 4.24 -4.88
C ALA A 210 2.51 3.73 -5.22
N ALA A 211 3.08 2.84 -4.41
CA ALA A 211 4.35 2.20 -4.73
C ALA A 211 4.25 1.38 -6.03
N ILE A 212 3.22 0.54 -6.20
CA ILE A 212 3.06 -0.26 -7.44
C ILE A 212 2.95 0.66 -8.66
N ILE A 213 2.06 1.66 -8.61
CA ILE A 213 1.80 2.58 -9.73
C ILE A 213 3.04 3.41 -10.08
N ALA A 214 3.84 3.81 -9.09
CA ALA A 214 5.09 4.52 -9.32
C ALA A 214 6.17 3.61 -9.92
N LEU A 215 6.35 2.41 -9.37
CA LEU A 215 7.53 1.57 -9.64
C LEU A 215 7.39 0.76 -10.92
N LEU A 216 6.18 0.40 -11.32
CA LEU A 216 5.93 -0.39 -12.53
C LEU A 216 6.54 0.26 -13.80
N PRO A 217 6.35 1.57 -14.09
CA PRO A 217 7.02 2.23 -15.21
C PRO A 217 8.50 2.52 -14.96
N LEU A 218 8.95 2.61 -13.72
CA LEU A 218 10.36 2.87 -13.43
C LEU A 218 11.23 1.62 -13.59
N TRP A 219 10.67 0.43 -13.42
CA TRP A 219 11.44 -0.81 -13.46
C TRP A 219 12.08 -1.12 -14.82
N PRO A 220 11.38 -1.05 -15.97
CA PRO A 220 11.98 -1.24 -17.28
C PRO A 220 13.15 -0.28 -17.53
N LEU A 221 13.03 0.97 -17.08
CA LEU A 221 14.09 1.97 -17.19
C LEU A 221 15.28 1.61 -16.29
N HIS A 222 15.02 1.30 -15.02
CA HIS A 222 16.04 0.92 -14.04
C HIS A 222 16.86 -0.29 -14.49
N ARG A 223 16.22 -1.28 -15.11
CA ARG A 223 16.91 -2.47 -15.64
C ARG A 223 17.87 -2.17 -16.79
N ARG A 224 17.62 -1.12 -17.58
CA ARG A 224 18.45 -0.73 -18.72
C ARG A 224 19.51 0.29 -18.34
N ASN A 225 19.16 1.22 -17.46
CA ASN A 225 20.02 2.29 -16.99
C ASN A 225 19.62 2.60 -15.53
N PRO A 226 20.39 2.11 -14.54
CA PRO A 226 20.03 2.18 -13.13
C PRO A 226 19.61 3.58 -12.71
N ILE A 227 18.41 3.68 -12.16
CA ILE A 227 17.90 4.92 -11.56
C ILE A 227 18.65 5.17 -10.25
N ARG A 228 19.32 6.32 -10.16
CA ARG A 228 20.10 6.75 -8.99
C ARG A 228 19.33 7.71 -8.10
N ARG A 229 18.33 8.41 -8.66
CA ARG A 229 17.43 9.27 -7.89
C ARG A 229 16.04 9.34 -8.50
N ALA A 230 15.01 9.44 -7.64
CA ALA A 230 13.64 9.71 -8.04
C ALA A 230 13.01 10.79 -7.15
N ILE A 231 12.28 11.73 -7.76
CA ILE A 231 11.38 12.67 -7.08
C ILE A 231 9.98 12.38 -7.60
N ILE A 232 9.03 12.19 -6.68
CA ILE A 232 7.66 11.81 -7.04
C ILE A 232 6.67 12.73 -6.32
N ALA A 233 5.78 13.36 -7.07
CA ALA A 233 4.62 14.05 -6.53
C ALA A 233 3.36 13.27 -6.91
N THR A 234 2.64 12.76 -5.92
CA THR A 234 1.45 11.93 -6.16
C THR A 234 0.17 12.74 -6.00
N TYR A 235 -0.81 12.37 -6.81
CA TYR A 235 -2.17 12.88 -6.85
C TYR A 235 -3.09 11.68 -6.58
N GLN A 236 -3.26 11.36 -5.31
CA GLN A 236 -3.95 10.14 -4.90
C GLN A 236 -5.46 10.34 -4.77
N ALA A 237 -6.19 9.36 -5.27
CA ALA A 237 -7.66 9.31 -5.27
C ALA A 237 -8.26 8.95 -3.91
N ALA A 238 -9.57 9.22 -3.77
CA ALA A 238 -10.41 8.92 -2.61
C ALA A 238 -10.50 7.42 -2.28
N SER A 239 -10.52 6.57 -3.30
CA SER A 239 -10.56 5.12 -3.19
C SER A 239 -9.46 4.52 -2.30
N GLY A 240 -8.30 5.17 -2.19
CA GLY A 240 -7.21 4.76 -1.30
C GLY A 240 -7.61 4.79 0.18
N ALA A 241 -8.49 5.72 0.57
CA ALA A 241 -9.10 5.81 1.91
C ALA A 241 -10.39 4.98 2.04
N GLY A 242 -10.75 4.20 1.01
CA GLY A 242 -11.86 3.25 1.02
C GLY A 242 -13.19 3.79 0.48
N ALA A 243 -14.21 2.93 0.54
CA ALA A 243 -15.51 3.20 -0.09
C ALA A 243 -16.25 4.40 0.51
N THR A 244 -16.10 4.62 1.83
CA THR A 244 -16.72 5.75 2.53
C THR A 244 -16.11 7.09 2.12
N ALA A 245 -14.80 7.14 1.84
CA ALA A 245 -14.15 8.35 1.33
C ALA A 245 -14.58 8.69 -0.10
N MET A 246 -14.79 7.68 -0.95
CA MET A 246 -15.39 7.89 -2.28
C MET A 246 -16.83 8.41 -2.19
N ALA A 247 -17.63 7.90 -1.24
CA ALA A 247 -18.98 8.39 -1.01
C ALA A 247 -18.96 9.83 -0.50
N GLU A 248 -18.09 10.14 0.47
CA GLU A 248 -17.90 11.50 0.97
C GLU A 248 -17.53 12.49 -0.12
N LEU A 249 -16.60 12.16 -1.03
CA LEU A 249 -16.24 13.04 -2.13
C LEU A 249 -17.44 13.38 -3.01
N ARG A 250 -18.30 12.41 -3.33
CA ARG A 250 -19.52 12.62 -4.13
C ARG A 250 -20.52 13.53 -3.41
N GLU A 251 -20.79 13.23 -2.14
CA GLU A 251 -21.75 14.00 -1.34
C GLU A 251 -21.27 15.42 -1.07
N ALA A 252 -19.99 15.60 -0.73
CA ALA A 252 -19.39 16.90 -0.54
C ALA A 252 -19.42 17.72 -1.82
N THR A 253 -19.11 17.12 -2.97
CA THR A 253 -19.13 17.81 -4.27
C THR A 253 -20.54 18.25 -4.63
N ARG A 254 -21.55 17.38 -4.44
CA ARG A 254 -22.95 17.73 -4.66
C ARG A 254 -23.38 18.90 -3.77
N ALA A 255 -23.10 18.83 -2.47
CA ALA A 255 -23.46 19.87 -1.52
C ALA A 255 -22.85 21.23 -1.90
N VAL A 256 -21.55 21.27 -2.24
CA VAL A 256 -20.88 22.52 -2.65
C VAL A 256 -21.50 23.10 -3.93
N LEU A 257 -21.82 22.26 -4.92
CA LEU A 257 -22.47 22.70 -6.16
C LEU A 257 -23.89 23.25 -5.93
N GLU A 258 -24.56 22.81 -4.87
CA GLU A 258 -25.86 23.31 -4.44
C GLU A 258 -25.75 24.52 -3.48
N GLY A 259 -24.55 25.06 -3.24
CA GLY A 259 -24.33 26.16 -2.30
C GLY A 259 -24.52 25.77 -0.83
N ARG A 260 -24.50 24.48 -0.51
CA ARG A 260 -24.66 23.95 0.86
C ARG A 260 -23.30 23.61 1.48
N ALA A 261 -23.16 23.88 2.76
CA ALA A 261 -21.98 23.43 3.52
C ALA A 261 -21.98 21.90 3.69
N TYR A 262 -20.80 21.30 3.60
CA TYR A 262 -20.58 19.88 3.91
C TYR A 262 -19.36 19.74 4.83
N PRO A 263 -19.55 19.58 6.15
CA PRO A 263 -18.43 19.36 7.06
C PRO A 263 -17.80 17.97 6.81
N PRO A 264 -16.47 17.83 6.90
CA PRO A 264 -15.80 16.55 6.74
C PRO A 264 -16.27 15.54 7.81
N ARG A 265 -16.47 14.28 7.41
CA ARG A 265 -16.96 13.19 8.27
C ARG A 265 -16.05 11.97 8.24
N VAL A 266 -15.45 11.66 7.09
CA VAL A 266 -14.57 10.51 6.88
C VAL A 266 -13.12 10.97 6.83
N LEU A 267 -12.83 11.97 5.99
CA LEU A 267 -11.51 12.56 5.85
C LEU A 267 -11.35 13.77 6.78
N PRO A 268 -10.12 14.12 7.17
CA PRO A 268 -9.87 15.18 8.15
C PRO A 268 -10.11 16.61 7.60
N HIS A 269 -10.24 16.76 6.28
CA HIS A 269 -10.33 18.06 5.61
C HIS A 269 -11.46 18.09 4.57
N PRO A 270 -11.99 19.29 4.22
CA PRO A 270 -12.94 19.43 3.12
C PRO A 270 -12.35 18.88 1.83
N TYR A 271 -13.12 18.05 1.12
CA TYR A 271 -12.57 17.30 0.00
C TYR A 271 -13.01 17.82 -1.37
N ALA A 272 -14.26 18.24 -1.51
CA ALA A 272 -14.75 18.80 -2.77
C ALA A 272 -13.95 20.04 -3.17
N PHE A 273 -13.45 20.05 -4.41
CA PHE A 273 -12.65 21.15 -4.99
C PHE A 273 -11.40 21.53 -4.17
N ASN A 274 -10.85 20.59 -3.40
CA ASN A 274 -9.70 20.85 -2.54
C ASN A 274 -8.66 19.72 -2.63
N LEU A 275 -7.41 20.05 -2.30
CA LEU A 275 -6.32 19.10 -2.12
C LEU A 275 -5.71 19.26 -0.71
N PHE A 276 -5.17 18.18 -0.16
CA PHE A 276 -4.55 18.22 1.17
C PHE A 276 -3.48 17.13 1.29
N SER A 277 -2.58 17.28 2.26
CA SER A 277 -1.60 16.24 2.62
C SER A 277 -2.31 14.91 2.84
N HIS A 278 -1.70 13.79 2.44
CA HIS A 278 -2.31 12.48 2.66
C HIS A 278 -2.79 12.29 4.11
N ASP A 279 -3.94 11.63 4.32
CA ASP A 279 -4.63 11.45 5.61
C ASP A 279 -3.92 10.52 6.62
N THR A 280 -2.65 10.21 6.38
CA THR A 280 -1.78 9.49 7.34
C THR A 280 -1.05 10.47 8.25
N PRO A 281 -0.66 10.05 9.47
CA PRO A 281 0.16 10.86 10.37
C PRO A 281 1.41 11.42 9.68
N VAL A 282 1.77 12.65 10.05
CA VAL A 282 3.02 13.32 9.67
C VAL A 282 3.98 13.23 10.84
N ASP A 283 5.20 12.78 10.58
CA ASP A 283 6.30 12.79 11.56
C ASP A 283 6.84 14.22 11.72
N PRO A 284 6.75 14.84 12.92
CA PRO A 284 7.25 16.20 13.15
C PRO A 284 8.76 16.36 12.96
N ALA A 285 9.55 15.29 13.10
CA ALA A 285 11.00 15.36 12.98
C ALA A 285 11.46 15.42 11.52
N THR A 286 10.76 14.71 10.63
CA THR A 286 11.13 14.60 9.21
C THR A 286 10.23 15.40 8.28
N GLY A 287 9.00 15.72 8.70
CA GLY A 287 7.97 16.35 7.88
C GLY A 287 7.27 15.41 6.91
N TYR A 288 7.61 14.12 6.91
CA TYR A 288 7.03 13.12 6.02
C TYR A 288 5.78 12.50 6.63
N ASN A 289 4.78 12.22 5.80
CA ASN A 289 3.66 11.37 6.18
C ASN A 289 4.00 9.87 6.01
N ASP A 290 3.26 9.00 6.71
CA ASP A 290 3.51 7.55 6.64
C ASP A 290 3.37 7.00 5.21
N GLU A 291 2.53 7.61 4.37
CA GLU A 291 2.34 7.17 2.99
C GLU A 291 3.60 7.39 2.14
N GLU A 292 4.24 8.54 2.27
CA GLU A 292 5.53 8.82 1.62
C GLU A 292 6.61 7.85 2.11
N THR A 293 6.67 7.62 3.43
CA THR A 293 7.62 6.68 4.03
C THR A 293 7.42 5.25 3.51
N LYS A 294 6.17 4.81 3.30
CA LYS A 294 5.86 3.51 2.68
C LYS A 294 6.40 3.45 1.25
N VAL A 295 6.08 4.43 0.39
CA VAL A 295 6.54 4.41 -1.01
C VAL A 295 8.07 4.34 -1.09
N ILE A 296 8.77 5.12 -0.26
CA ILE A 296 10.24 5.13 -0.19
C ILE A 296 10.81 3.77 0.20
N ASN A 297 10.32 3.18 1.29
CA ASN A 297 10.85 1.94 1.83
C ASN A 297 10.50 0.73 0.94
N GLU A 298 9.28 0.70 0.42
CA GLU A 298 8.82 -0.35 -0.47
C GLU A 298 9.57 -0.30 -1.82
N ALA A 299 9.84 0.89 -2.36
CA ALA A 299 10.67 1.04 -3.56
C ALA A 299 12.05 0.41 -3.42
N ARG A 300 12.76 0.72 -2.33
CA ARG A 300 14.08 0.16 -2.04
C ARG A 300 14.05 -1.36 -1.93
N LYS A 301 13.02 -1.91 -1.25
CA LYS A 301 12.86 -3.36 -1.09
C LYS A 301 12.50 -4.06 -2.40
N ILE A 302 11.54 -3.54 -3.16
CA ILE A 302 11.05 -4.15 -4.40
C ILE A 302 12.13 -4.13 -5.49
N PHE A 303 12.90 -3.05 -5.60
CA PHE A 303 14.02 -2.96 -6.56
C PHE A 303 15.29 -3.69 -6.11
N GLY A 304 15.38 -4.11 -4.84
CA GLY A 304 16.63 -4.60 -4.26
C GLY A 304 17.73 -3.53 -4.23
N ALA A 305 17.35 -2.25 -4.10
CA ALA A 305 18.23 -1.09 -4.22
C ALA A 305 18.16 -0.22 -2.94
N PRO A 306 18.86 -0.60 -1.85
CA PRO A 306 18.80 0.13 -0.58
C PRO A 306 19.31 1.59 -0.69
N GLU A 307 20.28 1.82 -1.57
CA GLU A 307 20.89 3.13 -1.81
C GLU A 307 20.08 4.03 -2.75
N LEU A 308 18.88 3.61 -3.19
CA LEU A 308 18.02 4.42 -4.04
C LEU A 308 17.63 5.72 -3.29
N ARG A 309 18.06 6.85 -3.86
CA ARG A 309 17.69 8.19 -3.37
C ARG A 309 16.31 8.53 -3.88
N ILE A 310 15.30 8.45 -3.03
CA ILE A 310 13.90 8.68 -3.43
C ILE A 310 13.26 9.69 -2.48
N GLY A 311 12.64 10.72 -3.06
CA GLY A 311 11.82 11.69 -2.37
C GLY A 311 10.39 11.62 -2.92
N VAL A 312 9.40 11.58 -2.03
CA VAL A 312 7.99 11.44 -2.40
C VAL A 312 7.18 12.46 -1.64
N THR A 313 6.21 13.07 -2.32
CA THR A 313 5.16 13.90 -1.72
C THR A 313 3.80 13.28 -2.03
N CYS A 314 3.02 12.99 -0.99
CA CYS A 314 1.71 12.35 -1.13
C CYS A 314 0.57 13.31 -0.83
N ILE A 315 -0.19 13.64 -1.87
CA ILE A 315 -1.34 14.55 -1.80
C ILE A 315 -2.61 13.81 -2.18
N ARG A 316 -3.67 14.01 -1.39
CA ARG A 316 -5.02 13.56 -1.72
C ARG A 316 -5.71 14.60 -2.61
N VAL A 317 -6.29 14.16 -3.72
CA VAL A 317 -6.95 15.02 -4.73
C VAL A 317 -8.38 14.56 -4.98
N PRO A 318 -9.29 15.42 -5.47
CA PRO A 318 -10.71 15.10 -5.63
C PRO A 318 -10.96 14.23 -6.88
N VAL A 319 -10.31 13.07 -6.92
CA VAL A 319 -10.43 12.02 -7.93
C VAL A 319 -10.96 10.78 -7.24
N LEU A 320 -11.91 10.07 -7.87
CA LEU A 320 -12.58 8.96 -7.20
C LEU A 320 -11.70 7.73 -7.03
N ARG A 321 -10.98 7.30 -8.09
CA ARG A 321 -10.44 5.93 -8.15
C ARG A 321 -8.98 5.80 -8.57
N ALA A 322 -8.56 6.41 -9.67
CA ALA A 322 -7.19 6.26 -10.15
C ALA A 322 -6.23 7.26 -9.50
N HIS A 323 -5.03 6.80 -9.13
CA HIS A 323 -3.93 7.68 -8.73
C HIS A 323 -3.22 8.20 -9.98
N ALA A 324 -2.71 9.42 -9.91
CA ALA A 324 -1.78 9.95 -10.89
C ALA A 324 -0.52 10.46 -10.20
N MET A 325 0.60 10.53 -10.91
CA MET A 325 1.87 10.99 -10.33
C MET A 325 2.74 11.67 -11.38
N ALA A 326 3.40 12.74 -10.97
CA ALA A 326 4.52 13.29 -11.70
C ALA A 326 5.82 12.69 -11.13
N LEU A 327 6.68 12.20 -12.01
CA LEU A 327 7.95 11.59 -11.63
C LEU A 327 9.08 12.27 -12.38
N THR A 328 10.14 12.60 -11.65
CA THR A 328 11.43 13.00 -12.20
C THR A 328 12.45 11.98 -11.73
N ILE A 329 13.18 11.38 -12.66
CA ILE A 329 14.22 10.38 -12.37
C ILE A 329 15.57 10.85 -12.90
N GLU A 330 16.64 10.50 -12.20
CA GLU A 330 18.02 10.63 -12.64
C GLU A 330 18.61 9.23 -12.79
N CYS A 331 19.02 8.89 -14.00
CA CYS A 331 19.70 7.64 -14.32
C CYS A 331 21.21 7.74 -14.14
N GLU A 332 21.90 6.60 -14.14
CA GLU A 332 23.35 6.54 -14.01
C GLU A 332 24.08 7.13 -15.24
N HIS A 333 23.57 6.84 -16.43
CA HIS A 333 24.08 7.33 -17.70
C HIS A 333 23.05 8.22 -18.42
N PRO A 334 23.47 9.04 -19.40
CA PRO A 334 22.53 9.78 -20.23
C PRO A 334 21.46 8.88 -20.86
N ILE A 335 20.23 9.37 -20.92
CA ILE A 335 19.08 8.65 -21.47
C ILE A 335 18.17 9.65 -22.19
N THR A 336 17.74 9.30 -23.39
CA THR A 336 16.82 10.11 -24.18
C THR A 336 15.36 9.74 -23.91
N ALA A 337 14.45 10.70 -24.13
CA ALA A 337 13.02 10.45 -24.05
C ALA A 337 12.57 9.32 -25.01
N ASP A 338 13.17 9.22 -26.20
CA ASP A 338 12.82 8.18 -27.18
C ASP A 338 13.29 6.79 -26.77
N GLN A 339 14.48 6.67 -26.17
CA GLN A 339 14.91 5.42 -25.54
C GLN A 339 13.94 4.99 -24.44
N ALA A 340 13.52 5.93 -23.58
CA ALA A 340 12.55 5.64 -22.53
C ALA A 340 11.20 5.19 -23.10
N ARG A 341 10.67 5.85 -24.13
CA ARG A 341 9.45 5.41 -24.83
C ARG A 341 9.56 3.99 -25.34
N ALA A 342 10.67 3.65 -26.00
CA ALA A 342 10.90 2.31 -26.54
C ALA A 342 11.00 1.24 -25.45
N PHE A 343 11.57 1.56 -24.28
CA PHE A 343 11.62 0.61 -23.16
C PHE A 343 10.26 0.42 -22.49
N LEU A 344 9.39 1.42 -22.54
CA LEU A 344 8.08 1.42 -21.88
C LEU A 344 6.95 0.87 -22.76
N SER A 345 7.06 0.98 -24.09
CA SER A 345 6.02 0.51 -25.03
C SER A 345 5.75 -0.99 -24.93
N ASP A 346 6.80 -1.77 -24.65
CA ASP A 346 6.74 -3.24 -24.64
C ASP A 346 6.66 -3.82 -23.22
N ALA A 347 6.62 -2.95 -22.20
CA ALA A 347 6.66 -3.39 -20.81
C ALA A 347 5.29 -3.91 -20.36
N PRO A 348 5.23 -5.11 -19.74
CA PRO A 348 3.97 -5.71 -19.31
C PRO A 348 3.30 -4.87 -18.23
N GLY A 349 1.97 -4.75 -18.32
CA GLY A 349 1.17 -3.98 -17.38
C GLY A 349 1.23 -2.46 -17.57
N LEU A 350 1.93 -1.97 -18.61
CA LEU A 350 1.95 -0.57 -19.00
C LEU A 350 1.20 -0.33 -20.31
N ARG A 351 0.62 0.86 -20.44
CA ARG A 351 0.11 1.37 -21.71
C ARG A 351 0.64 2.78 -21.95
N LEU A 352 1.37 2.96 -23.05
CA LEU A 352 1.92 4.26 -23.43
C LEU A 352 0.80 5.19 -23.93
N VAL A 353 0.68 6.36 -23.32
CA VAL A 353 -0.21 7.46 -23.72
C VAL A 353 0.64 8.73 -23.76
N ASP A 354 1.35 8.95 -24.87
CA ASP A 354 2.36 10.01 -24.97
C ASP A 354 2.30 10.71 -26.34
N ASP A 355 1.28 11.53 -26.57
CA ASP A 355 1.08 12.29 -27.81
C ASP A 355 1.16 13.79 -27.51
N ALA A 356 2.34 14.36 -27.75
CA ALA A 356 2.61 15.77 -27.49
C ALA A 356 1.91 16.72 -28.46
N GLU A 357 1.76 16.33 -29.73
CA GLU A 357 1.09 17.14 -30.75
C GLU A 357 -0.39 17.35 -30.42
N ARG A 358 -1.06 16.31 -29.92
CA ARG A 358 -2.47 16.36 -29.50
C ARG A 358 -2.67 16.68 -28.02
N ASN A 359 -1.60 16.92 -27.27
CA ASN A 359 -1.62 17.11 -25.81
C ASN A 359 -2.38 15.97 -25.08
N ARG A 360 -2.19 14.73 -25.52
CA ARG A 360 -2.86 13.55 -24.96
C ARG A 360 -1.89 12.71 -24.13
N PHE A 361 -2.20 12.60 -22.85
CA PHE A 361 -1.34 12.04 -21.81
C PHE A 361 -2.18 11.27 -20.78
N PRO A 362 -1.56 10.52 -19.85
CA PRO A 362 -2.31 9.73 -18.88
C PRO A 362 -3.30 10.57 -18.08
N MET A 363 -4.54 10.11 -18.00
CA MET A 363 -5.59 10.74 -17.20
C MET A 363 -6.21 9.72 -16.23
N PRO A 364 -6.55 10.14 -14.98
CA PRO A 364 -7.26 9.27 -14.06
C PRO A 364 -8.59 8.71 -14.60
N SER A 365 -9.28 9.47 -15.45
CA SER A 365 -10.52 9.04 -16.10
C SER A 365 -10.31 7.89 -17.09
N GLU A 366 -9.19 7.88 -17.83
CA GLU A 366 -8.84 6.79 -18.76
C GLU A 366 -8.20 5.59 -18.04
N ALA A 367 -7.55 5.80 -16.90
CA ALA A 367 -6.94 4.72 -16.11
C ALA A 367 -7.96 3.97 -15.24
N THR A 368 -9.09 4.61 -14.90
CA THR A 368 -10.12 4.01 -14.05
C THR A 368 -10.70 2.75 -14.68
N GLY A 369 -10.73 1.66 -13.92
CA GLY A 369 -11.23 0.36 -14.35
C GLY A 369 -10.30 -0.39 -15.31
N GLN A 370 -9.11 0.13 -15.59
CA GLN A 370 -8.14 -0.52 -16.45
C GLN A 370 -7.10 -1.29 -15.61
N ASP A 371 -6.66 -2.42 -16.16
CA ASP A 371 -5.64 -3.27 -15.54
C ASP A 371 -4.23 -2.67 -15.72
N GLU A 372 -4.01 -1.86 -16.76
CA GLU A 372 -2.70 -1.27 -17.11
C GLU A 372 -2.46 0.06 -16.37
N VAL A 373 -1.20 0.35 -16.05
CA VAL A 373 -0.77 1.70 -15.67
C VAL A 373 -0.44 2.49 -16.92
N LEU A 374 -1.09 3.65 -17.06
CA LEU A 374 -0.84 4.58 -18.15
C LEU A 374 0.45 5.35 -17.88
N VAL A 375 1.33 5.45 -18.87
CA VAL A 375 2.59 6.19 -18.78
C VAL A 375 2.73 7.14 -19.97
N GLY A 376 3.23 8.35 -19.73
CA GLY A 376 3.44 9.34 -20.77
C GLY A 376 4.08 10.62 -20.23
N ARG A 377 3.89 11.74 -20.93
CA ARG A 377 4.61 13.00 -20.69
C ARG A 377 6.13 12.83 -20.65
N ILE A 378 6.65 11.85 -21.37
CA ILE A 378 8.06 11.46 -21.28
C ILE A 378 8.89 12.53 -21.99
N ARG A 379 9.83 13.13 -21.27
CA ARG A 379 10.68 14.18 -21.81
C ARG A 379 11.99 14.26 -21.07
N GLN A 380 13.00 14.83 -21.74
CA GLN A 380 14.22 15.23 -21.06
C GLN A 380 13.90 16.26 -19.97
N ASP A 381 14.53 16.15 -18.82
CA ASP A 381 14.51 17.22 -17.83
C ASP A 381 15.38 18.38 -18.32
N LEU A 382 14.75 19.51 -18.64
CA LEU A 382 15.44 20.71 -19.14
C LEU A 382 16.35 21.35 -18.08
N SER A 383 16.16 21.04 -16.80
CA SER A 383 16.99 21.56 -15.71
C SER A 383 18.29 20.77 -15.50
N ASP A 384 18.42 19.60 -16.14
CA ASP A 384 19.60 18.74 -16.02
C ASP A 384 20.45 18.78 -17.31
N PRO A 385 21.56 19.56 -17.34
CA PRO A 385 22.42 19.64 -18.51
C PRO A 385 23.20 18.33 -18.78
N SER A 386 23.22 17.37 -17.85
CA SER A 386 23.93 16.11 -18.05
C SER A 386 23.19 15.13 -18.96
N GLY A 387 21.90 15.37 -19.23
CA GLY A 387 21.05 14.49 -20.04
C GLY A 387 20.73 13.14 -19.36
N ARG A 388 20.95 13.01 -18.05
CA ARG A 388 20.67 11.80 -17.28
C ARG A 388 19.25 11.75 -16.74
N SER A 389 18.56 12.88 -16.72
CA SER A 389 17.25 12.99 -16.09
C SER A 389 16.09 13.05 -17.07
N LEU A 390 15.00 12.38 -16.70
CA LEU A 390 13.74 12.35 -17.41
C LEU A 390 12.60 12.78 -16.48
N ALA A 391 11.60 13.44 -17.07
CA ALA A 391 10.32 13.66 -16.44
C ALA A 391 9.24 12.85 -17.16
N LEU A 392 8.33 12.25 -16.40
CA LEU A 392 7.18 11.48 -16.89
C LEU A 392 5.96 11.67 -15.98
N PHE A 393 4.80 11.29 -16.48
CA PHE A 393 3.52 11.31 -15.77
C PHE A 393 2.86 9.96 -15.92
N VAL A 394 2.20 9.49 -14.86
CA VAL A 394 1.55 8.18 -14.84
C VAL A 394 0.16 8.29 -14.24
N ALA A 395 -0.73 7.39 -14.64
CA ALA A 395 -2.03 7.22 -14.02
C ALA A 395 -2.39 5.73 -13.95
N GLY A 396 -2.86 5.25 -12.80
CA GLY A 396 -3.21 3.84 -12.60
C GLY A 396 -4.38 3.65 -11.66
N ASP A 397 -5.18 2.63 -11.91
CA ASP A 397 -6.27 2.25 -11.01
C ASP A 397 -5.72 1.64 -9.72
N GLN A 398 -5.94 2.33 -8.59
CA GLN A 398 -5.38 1.91 -7.31
C GLN A 398 -6.09 0.66 -6.74
N LEU A 399 -7.34 0.42 -7.12
CA LEU A 399 -8.15 -0.69 -6.64
C LEU A 399 -7.81 -1.97 -7.42
N LEU A 400 -7.44 -1.83 -8.69
CA LEU A 400 -6.96 -2.92 -9.56
C LEU A 400 -5.46 -3.10 -9.43
N LYS A 401 -4.65 -2.51 -10.32
CA LYS A 401 -3.20 -2.74 -10.35
C LYS A 401 -2.52 -2.32 -9.04
N GLY A 402 -3.03 -1.28 -8.38
CA GLY A 402 -2.54 -0.91 -7.05
C GLY A 402 -2.90 -1.85 -5.90
N ALA A 403 -3.79 -2.85 -6.10
CA ALA A 403 -4.22 -3.75 -5.04
C ALA A 403 -4.68 -5.12 -5.57
N ALA A 404 -5.94 -5.23 -6.03
CA ALA A 404 -6.59 -6.51 -6.30
C ALA A 404 -5.93 -7.29 -7.46
N LEU A 405 -5.65 -6.62 -8.57
CA LEU A 405 -5.03 -7.26 -9.73
C LEU A 405 -3.63 -7.76 -9.39
N ASN A 406 -2.82 -6.95 -8.69
CA ASN A 406 -1.48 -7.38 -8.31
C ASN A 406 -1.51 -8.61 -7.38
N ALA A 407 -2.44 -8.64 -6.42
CA ALA A 407 -2.63 -9.79 -5.54
C ALA A 407 -3.06 -11.06 -6.31
N VAL A 408 -3.97 -10.93 -7.28
CA VAL A 408 -4.37 -12.07 -8.13
C VAL A 408 -3.24 -12.52 -9.06
N GLN A 409 -2.46 -11.60 -9.63
CA GLN A 409 -1.30 -11.96 -10.43
C GLN A 409 -0.22 -12.68 -9.59
N ILE A 410 -0.03 -12.31 -8.32
CA ILE A 410 0.82 -13.09 -7.39
C ILE A 410 0.24 -14.50 -7.22
N ALA A 411 -1.08 -14.61 -6.98
CA ALA A 411 -1.75 -15.91 -6.85
C ALA A 411 -1.60 -16.81 -8.09
N GLU A 412 -1.69 -16.22 -9.29
CA GLU A 412 -1.51 -16.94 -10.56
C GLU A 412 -0.12 -17.57 -10.66
N ARG A 413 0.92 -16.92 -10.11
CA ARG A 413 2.29 -17.46 -10.07
C ARG A 413 2.47 -18.61 -9.07
N LEU A 414 1.52 -18.81 -8.16
CA LEU A 414 1.53 -19.91 -7.19
C LEU A 414 0.83 -21.17 -7.71
N LEU A 415 0.10 -21.07 -8.82
CA LEU A 415 -0.52 -22.22 -9.47
C LEU A 415 0.56 -23.19 -10.01
N PRO A 416 0.31 -24.51 -10.00
CA PRO A 416 1.25 -25.51 -10.53
C PRO A 416 1.55 -25.40 -12.03
#